data_AF-A0A7C6A6K4-F1
#
_entry.id   AF-A0A7C6A6K4-F1
#
_cell.length_a   1.000
_cell.length_b   1.000
_cell.length_c   1.000
_cell.angle_alpha   90.00
_cell.angle_beta   90.00
_cell.angle_gamma   90.00
#
_symmetry.space_group_name_H-M   'P 1'
#
loop_
_entity.id
_entity.type
_entity.pdbx_description
1 polymer ?
#
loop_
_entity_poly.entity_id
_entity_poly.type
_entity_poly.pdbx_seq_one_letter_code
_entity_poly.pdbx_strand_id
1 'polypeptide(L)' 'MEILRLIAQTVQKINYCKKHTKVYLGFGIRNANDVAKASQVSDGVIIGTQAAIELQKGIQDFERFIKSLKLINL' A
#
# COMPACT_ATOMS: atom_id res chain seq x y z
N MET A 1 -17.90 -0.82 17.01
CA MET A 1 -17.57 -2.26 16.90
C MET A 1 -17.49 -2.77 15.47
N GLU A 2 -18.30 -2.26 14.53
CA GLU A 2 -18.41 -2.82 13.17
C GLU A 2 -17.16 -2.61 12.28
N ILE A 3 -16.53 -1.43 12.35
CA ILE A 3 -15.30 -1.12 11.59
C ILE A 3 -14.15 -2.07 11.95
N LEU A 4 -13.97 -2.39 13.24
CA LEU A 4 -12.95 -3.34 13.71
C LEU A 4 -13.19 -4.74 13.15
N ARG A 5 -14.47 -5.15 13.02
CA ARG A 5 -14.85 -6.44 12.45
C ARG A 5 -14.55 -6.51 10.96
N LEU A 6 -14.79 -5.44 10.21
CA LEU A 6 -14.49 -5.37 8.78
C LEU A 6 -12.97 -5.45 8.49
N ILE A 7 -12.17 -4.78 9.34
CA ILE A 7 -10.71 -4.84 9.28
C ILE A 7 -10.22 -6.27 9.54
N ALA A 8 -10.72 -6.91 10.61
CA ALA A 8 -10.35 -8.29 10.96
C ALA A 8 -10.68 -9.29 9.83
N GLN A 9 -11.85 -9.17 9.20
CA GLN A 9 -12.23 -10.02 8.07
C GLN A 9 -11.32 -9.81 6.85
N THR A 10 -10.93 -8.57 6.57
CA THR A 10 -10.03 -8.25 5.46
C THR A 10 -8.66 -8.89 5.68
N VAL A 11 -8.11 -8.79 6.89
CA VAL A 11 -6.84 -9.44 7.26
C VAL A 11 -6.93 -10.96 7.15
N GLN A 12 -8.04 -11.57 7.58
CA GLN A 12 -8.25 -13.02 7.43
C GLN A 12 -8.24 -13.46 5.96
N LYS A 13 -8.92 -12.71 5.07
CA LYS A 13 -8.92 -13.00 3.63
C LYS A 13 -7.52 -12.88 3.04
N ILE A 14 -6.76 -11.85 3.41
CA ILE A 14 -5.38 -11.69 2.97
C ILE A 14 -4.54 -12.87 3.43
N ASN A 15 -4.58 -13.22 4.71
CA ASN A 15 -3.81 -14.34 5.27
C ASN A 15 -4.17 -15.68 4.63
N TYR A 16 -5.44 -15.88 4.27
CA TYR A 16 -5.87 -17.06 3.51
C TYR A 16 -5.20 -17.10 2.13
N CYS A 17 -5.31 -16.01 1.36
CA CYS A 17 -4.72 -15.93 0.02
C CYS A 17 -3.19 -16.08 0.03
N LYS A 18 -2.51 -15.51 1.04
CA LYS A 18 -1.05 -15.59 1.22
C LYS A 18 -0.52 -17.02 1.34
N LYS A 19 -1.35 -17.99 1.73
CA LYS A 19 -0.96 -19.42 1.76
C LYS A 19 -0.79 -20.02 0.36
N HIS A 20 -1.35 -19.38 -0.66
CA HIS A 20 -1.43 -19.91 -2.01
C HIS A 20 -0.70 -19.03 -3.04
N THR A 21 -0.58 -17.73 -2.81
CA THR A 21 0.04 -16.78 -3.74
C THR A 21 0.50 -15.51 -3.03
N LYS A 22 1.35 -14.72 -3.69
CA LYS A 22 1.71 -13.37 -3.21
C LYS A 22 0.51 -12.44 -3.33
N VAL A 23 0.21 -11.71 -2.26
CA VAL A 23 -0.91 -10.76 -2.19
C VAL A 23 -0.37 -9.33 -2.15
N TYR A 24 -0.86 -8.48 -3.05
CA TYR A 24 -0.51 -7.07 -3.11
C TYR A 24 -1.72 -6.19 -2.79
N LEU A 25 -1.54 -5.14 -1.98
CA LEU A 25 -2.61 -4.18 -1.67
C LEU A 25 -2.51 -2.93 -2.54
N GLY A 26 -3.56 -2.65 -3.32
CA GLY A 26 -3.59 -1.56 -4.30
C GLY A 26 -4.49 -0.37 -3.99
N PHE A 27 -5.26 -0.42 -2.90
CA PHE A 27 -6.26 0.60 -2.58
C PHE A 27 -5.87 1.41 -1.34
N GLY A 28 -6.02 2.73 -1.41
CA GLY A 28 -5.83 3.62 -0.27
C GLY A 28 -4.38 3.94 0.09
N ILE A 29 -3.40 3.50 -0.70
CA ILE A 29 -1.97 3.77 -0.44
C ILE A 29 -1.57 5.12 -1.04
N ARG A 30 -1.23 6.09 -0.18
CA ARG A 30 -0.94 7.48 -0.61
C ARG A 30 0.43 7.98 -0.18
N ASN A 31 1.05 7.34 0.79
CA ASN A 31 2.30 7.80 1.38
C ASN A 31 3.05 6.64 2.04
N ALA A 32 4.25 6.92 2.55
CA ALA A 32 5.11 5.94 3.19
C ALA A 32 4.47 5.23 4.40
N ASN A 33 3.64 5.93 5.19
CA ASN A 33 2.96 5.32 6.34
C ASN A 33 1.92 4.29 5.90
N ASP A 34 1.17 4.57 4.83
CA ASP A 34 0.22 3.61 4.26
C ASP A 34 0.95 2.38 3.72
N VAL A 35 2.10 2.59 3.05
CA VAL A 35 2.97 1.50 2.59
C VAL A 35 3.40 0.62 3.75
N ALA A 36 3.92 1.21 4.83
CA ALA A 36 4.38 0.46 6.00
C ALA A 36 3.25 -0.37 6.62
N LYS A 37 2.07 0.22 6.83
CA LYS A 37 0.90 -0.48 7.39
C LYS A 37 0.41 -1.61 6.49
N ALA A 38 0.30 -1.37 5.18
CA ALA A 38 -0.14 -2.39 4.23
C ALA A 38 0.87 -3.54 4.11
N SER A 39 2.17 -3.23 4.17
CA SER A 39 3.24 -4.22 4.09
C SER A 39 3.30 -5.15 5.32
N GLN A 40 2.74 -4.75 6.47
CA GLN A 40 2.64 -5.63 7.64
C GLN A 40 1.73 -6.85 7.41
N VAL A 41 0.79 -6.77 6.46
CA VAL A 41 -0.20 -7.83 6.22
C VAL A 41 -0.16 -8.40 4.80
N SER A 42 0.50 -7.75 3.86
CA SER A 42 0.60 -8.15 2.45
C SER A 42 2.04 -8.51 2.06
N ASP A 43 2.27 -8.95 0.83
CA ASP A 43 3.62 -9.22 0.28
C ASP A 43 4.16 -8.01 -0.49
N GLY A 44 3.35 -6.95 -0.62
CA GLY A 44 3.72 -5.72 -1.27
C GLY A 44 2.53 -4.80 -1.52
N VAL A 45 2.80 -3.63 -2.08
CA VAL A 45 1.79 -2.60 -2.33
C VAL A 45 1.82 -2.14 -3.78
N ILE A 46 0.67 -1.71 -4.28
CA ILE A 46 0.52 -1.05 -5.57
C ILE A 46 -0.02 0.36 -5.30
N ILE A 47 0.64 1.36 -5.88
CA ILE A 47 0.22 2.76 -5.75
C ILE A 47 -0.23 3.23 -7.12
N GLY A 48 -1.55 3.31 -7.31
CA GLY A 48 -2.16 3.77 -8.57
C GLY A 48 -2.42 5.28 -8.57
N THR A 49 -3.53 5.68 -7.95
CA THR A 49 -4.04 7.06 -8.01
C THR A 49 -3.03 8.10 -7.54
N GLN A 50 -2.34 7.87 -6.42
CA GLN A 50 -1.36 8.84 -5.94
C GLN A 50 -0.16 8.98 -6.89
N ALA A 51 0.34 7.86 -7.43
CA ALA A 51 1.45 7.89 -8.39
C ALA A 51 1.09 8.69 -9.64
N ALA A 52 -0.14 8.50 -10.16
CA ALA A 52 -0.64 9.28 -11.29
C ALA A 52 -0.79 10.78 -10.96
N ILE A 53 -1.27 11.13 -9.77
CA ILE A 53 -1.38 12.52 -9.31
C ILE A 53 0.00 13.19 -9.25
N GLU A 54 1.00 12.54 -8.65
CA GLU A 54 2.34 13.11 -8.56
C GLU A 54 3.02 13.21 -9.93
N LEU A 55 2.77 12.26 -10.83
CA LEU A 55 3.26 12.34 -12.21
C LEU A 55 2.63 13.51 -12.98
N GLN A 56 1.34 13.79 -12.78
CA GLN A 56 0.64 14.93 -13.40
C GLN A 56 1.20 16.28 -12.95
N LYS A 57 1.77 16.38 -11.74
CA LYS A 57 2.45 17.60 -11.26
C LYS A 57 3.80 17.82 -11.93
N GLY A 58 4.45 16.74 -12.38
CA GLY A 58 5.71 16.77 -13.11
C GLY A 58 6.67 15.65 -12.69
N ILE A 59 7.68 15.39 -13.51
CA ILE A 59 8.63 14.30 -13.26
C ILE A 59 9.41 14.48 -11.95
N GLN A 60 9.70 15.73 -11.57
CA GLN A 60 10.42 16.05 -10.33
C GLN A 60 9.59 15.74 -9.08
N ASP A 61 8.27 16.01 -9.13
CA ASP A 61 7.33 15.65 -8.07
C ASP A 61 7.17 14.15 -7.96
N PHE A 62 7.04 13.46 -9.09
CA PHE A 62 7.02 12.00 -9.12
C PHE A 62 8.30 11.39 -8.53
N GLU A 63 9.48 11.90 -8.88
CA GLU A 63 10.74 11.44 -8.29
C GLU A 63 10.81 11.68 -6.78
N ARG A 64 10.40 12.87 -6.30
CA ARG A 64 10.32 13.18 -4.87
C ARG A 64 9.38 12.21 -4.16
N PHE A 65 8.24 11.93 -4.76
CA PHE A 65 7.29 10.95 -4.25
C PHE A 65 7.92 9.56 -4.13
N ILE A 66 8.51 9.01 -5.20
CA ILE A 66 9.17 7.70 -5.15
C ILE A 66 10.29 7.66 -4.10
N LYS A 67 11.09 8.73 -3.97
CA LYS A 67 12.12 8.84 -2.93
C LYS A 67 11.53 8.83 -1.52
N SER A 68 10.40 9.51 -1.31
CA SER A 68 9.69 9.51 -0.02
C SER A 68 9.23 8.12 0.41
N LEU A 69 8.95 7.22 -0.55
CA LEU A 69 8.55 5.84 -0.27
C LEU A 69 9.74 4.93 0.06
N LYS A 70 10.91 5.17 -0.56
CA LYS A 70 12.14 4.37 -0.37
C LYS A 70 12.82 4.57 0.98
N LEU A 71 12.51 5.64 1.71
CA LEU A 71 13.05 5.89 3.05
C LEU A 71 12.48 4.92 4.11
N ILE A 72 11.55 4.05 3.72
CA ILE A 72 11.17 2.89 4.51
C ILE A 72 12.22 1.81 4.21
N ASN A 73 13.15 1.59 5.13
CA ASN A 73 13.97 0.38 5.12
C ASN A 73 13.02 -0.83 5.18
N LEU A 74 12.77 -1.42 4.02
CA LEU A 74 12.21 -2.78 3.85
C LEU A 74 13.27 -3.80 4.25
#